data_AF-A0A174B4S3-F1
#
_entry.id   AF-A0A174B4S3-F1
#
_cell.length_a   1.000
_cell.length_b   1.000
_cell.length_c   1.000
_cell.angle_alpha   90.00
_cell.angle_beta   90.00
_cell.angle_gamma   90.00
#
_symmetry.space_group_name_H-M   'P 1'
#
loop_
_entity.id
_entity.type
_entity.pdbx_description
1 polymer ?
#
loop_
_entity_poly.entity_id
_entity_poly.type
_entity_poly.pdbx_seq_one_letter_code
_entity_poly.pdbx_strand_id
1 'polypeptide(L)'
;MKFICNFLLVLNYIVYIIADVSAWATDVKYGLLFLLPLIVFPIVVKLAHKFAVSQADKFFKSEWNVFLKKLEWGNSVVVAIVALFYWLFLSKPN
;
A
#
# COMPACT_ATOMS: atom_id res chain seq x y z
N MET A 1 17.41 13.37 -1.14
CA MET A 1 16.94 12.20 -0.36
C MET A 1 16.25 11.11 -1.18
N LYS A 2 16.08 11.31 -2.50
CA LYS A 2 15.30 10.43 -3.40
C LYS A 2 15.70 8.95 -3.38
N PHE A 3 17.00 8.63 -3.34
CA PHE A 3 17.47 7.24 -3.28
C PHE A 3 16.99 6.50 -2.01
N ILE A 4 17.15 7.14 -0.85
CA ILE A 4 16.70 6.60 0.44
C ILE A 4 15.18 6.40 0.44
N CYS A 5 14.42 7.36 -0.06
CA CYS A 5 12.96 7.26 -0.18
C CYS A 5 12.54 6.09 -1.08
N ASN A 6 13.20 5.92 -2.24
CA ASN A 6 12.93 4.80 -3.14
C ASN A 6 13.28 3.46 -2.48
N PHE A 7 14.40 3.38 -1.76
CA PHE A 7 14.77 2.19 -1.01
C PHE A 7 13.74 1.83 0.07
N LEU A 8 13.24 2.83 0.82
CA LEU A 8 12.19 2.62 1.81
C LEU A 8 10.85 2.18 1.19
N LEU A 9 10.52 2.64 -0.02
CA LEU A 9 9.36 2.15 -0.76
C LEU A 9 9.50 0.68 -1.14
N VAL A 10 10.70 0.26 -1.55
CA VAL A 10 11.00 -1.15 -1.84
C VAL A 10 10.87 -1.99 -0.56
N LEU A 11 11.41 -1.50 0.57
CA LEU A 11 11.24 -2.19 1.85
C LEU A 11 9.77 -2.34 2.25
N ASN A 12 8.95 -1.30 2.09
CA ASN A 12 7.52 -1.40 2.34
C ASN A 12 6.84 -2.39 1.38
N TYR A 13 7.22 -2.41 0.10
CA TYR A 13 6.71 -3.38 -0.86
C TYR A 13 7.07 -4.82 -0.49
N ILE A 14 8.27 -5.07 0.03
CA ILE A 14 8.69 -6.38 0.52
C ILE A 14 7.79 -6.87 1.67
N VAL A 15 7.30 -5.97 2.53
CA VAL A 15 6.35 -6.36 3.60
C VAL A 15 5.08 -6.98 3.01
N TYR A 16 4.59 -6.48 1.87
CA TYR A 16 3.44 -7.08 1.19
C TYR A 16 3.75 -8.46 0.60
N ILE A 17 4.97 -8.67 0.10
CA ILE A 17 5.39 -9.99 -0.39
C ILE A 17 5.42 -11.00 0.76
N ILE A 18 5.97 -10.61 1.92
CA ILE A 18 6.01 -11.47 3.11
C ILE A 18 4.59 -11.78 3.60
N ALA A 19 3.70 -10.78 3.60
CA ALA A 19 2.30 -10.97 3.97
C ALA A 19 1.57 -11.93 3.01
N ASP A 20 1.79 -11.79 1.70
CA ASP A 20 1.23 -12.69 0.68
C ASP A 20 1.69 -14.14 0.89
N VAL A 21 3.00 -14.38 1.00
CA VAL A 21 3.56 -15.71 1.27
C VAL A 21 2.98 -16.33 2.55
N SER A 22 2.83 -15.53 3.60
CA SER A 22 2.23 -15.98 4.87
C SER A 22 0.74 -16.32 4.72
N ALA A 23 0.00 -15.56 3.90
CA ALA A 23 -1.41 -15.79 3.66
C ALA A 23 -1.67 -17.08 2.88
N TRP A 24 -0.84 -17.39 1.88
CA TRP A 24 -0.88 -18.66 1.14
C TRP A 24 -0.66 -19.87 2.03
N ALA A 25 0.17 -19.76 3.07
CA ALA A 25 0.40 -20.83 4.03
C ALA A 25 -0.82 -21.08 4.95
N THR A 26 -1.74 -20.12 5.05
CA THR A 26 -2.91 -20.22 5.93
C THR A 26 -4.13 -20.78 5.20
N ASP A 27 -4.53 -20.18 4.08
CA ASP A 27 -5.71 -20.59 3.29
C ASP A 27 -5.61 -19.97 1.89
N VAL A 28 -6.05 -20.69 0.86
CA VAL A 28 -6.10 -20.22 -0.53
C VAL A 28 -6.89 -18.90 -0.64
N LYS A 29 -7.99 -18.76 0.11
CA LYS A 29 -8.81 -17.53 0.07
C LYS A 29 -8.04 -16.29 0.52
N TYR A 30 -7.14 -16.44 1.50
CA TYR A 30 -6.30 -15.35 1.99
C TYR A 30 -5.13 -15.10 1.05
N GLY A 31 -4.53 -16.16 0.49
CA GLY A 31 -3.54 -16.01 -0.58
C GLY A 31 -4.06 -15.17 -1.75
N LEU A 32 -5.26 -15.49 -2.25
CA LEU A 32 -5.90 -14.70 -3.30
C LEU A 32 -6.20 -13.25 -2.89
N LEU A 33 -6.58 -13.01 -1.64
CA LEU A 33 -6.83 -11.67 -1.11
C LEU A 33 -5.55 -10.82 -1.05
N PHE A 34 -4.43 -11.42 -0.62
CA PHE A 34 -3.16 -10.71 -0.43
C PHE A 34 -2.34 -10.48 -1.70
N LEU A 35 -2.76 -11.06 -2.83
CA LEU A 35 -2.30 -10.63 -4.16
C LEU A 35 -2.70 -9.19 -4.49
N LEU A 36 -3.83 -8.69 -3.95
CA LEU A 36 -4.32 -7.34 -4.23
C LEU A 36 -3.30 -6.25 -3.83
N PRO A 37 -2.77 -6.21 -2.59
CA PRO A 37 -1.71 -5.28 -2.21
C PRO A 37 -0.53 -5.19 -3.18
N LEU A 38 -0.06 -6.32 -3.73
CA LEU A 38 1.09 -6.36 -4.64
C LEU A 38 0.84 -5.57 -5.92
N ILE A 39 -0.40 -5.56 -6.41
CA ILE A 39 -0.78 -4.84 -7.63
C ILE A 39 -1.22 -3.41 -7.32
N VAL A 40 -2.01 -3.25 -6.26
CA VAL A 40 -2.66 -1.98 -5.91
C VAL A 40 -1.65 -0.98 -5.35
N PHE A 41 -0.71 -1.40 -4.51
CA PHE A 41 0.22 -0.48 -3.85
C PHE A 41 1.05 0.36 -4.85
N PRO A 42 1.73 -0.22 -5.87
CA PRO A 42 2.48 0.57 -6.85
C PRO A 42 1.62 1.60 -7.59
N ILE A 43 0.37 1.23 -7.93
CA ILE A 43 -0.57 2.10 -8.63
C ILE A 43 -0.95 3.28 -7.74
N VAL A 44 -1.35 3.02 -6.49
CA VAL A 44 -1.79 4.05 -5.54
C VAL A 44 -0.64 5.00 -5.18
N VAL A 45 0.57 4.47 -4.96
CA VAL A 45 1.75 5.31 -4.67
C VAL A 45 2.05 6.25 -5.84
N LYS A 46 1.92 5.77 -7.09
CA LYS A 46 2.07 6.62 -8.27
C LYS A 46 0.98 7.70 -8.34
N LEU A 47 -0.25 7.38 -7.93
CA LEU A 47 -1.37 8.31 -7.87
C LEU A 47 -1.29 9.30 -6.69
N ALA A 48 -0.52 9.01 -5.65
CA ALA A 48 -0.36 9.88 -4.48
C ALA A 48 0.12 11.29 -4.86
N HIS A 49 0.92 11.41 -5.93
CA HIS A 49 1.35 12.71 -6.46
C HIS A 49 0.23 13.60 -7.01
N LYS A 50 -0.89 12.99 -7.43
CA LYS A 50 -2.06 13.70 -7.96
C LYS A 50 -3.12 13.95 -6.89
N PHE A 51 -3.31 13.00 -5.97
CA PHE A 51 -4.43 13.03 -5.03
C PHE A 51 -4.03 13.41 -3.60
N ALA A 52 -2.86 12.98 -3.12
CA ALA A 52 -2.46 13.13 -1.72
C ALA A 52 -1.48 14.30 -1.49
N VAL A 53 -0.59 14.55 -2.45
CA VAL A 53 0.42 15.61 -2.35
C VAL A 53 -0.09 16.87 -3.03
N SER A 54 -0.43 17.88 -2.22
CA SER A 54 -0.82 19.20 -2.74
C SER A 54 0.39 19.97 -3.26
N GLN A 55 0.17 21.01 -4.07
CA GLN A 55 1.26 21.91 -4.47
C GLN A 55 1.88 22.62 -3.25
N ALA A 56 1.06 22.99 -2.25
CA ALA A 56 1.53 23.57 -1.00
C ALA A 56 2.48 22.62 -0.24
N ASP A 57 2.19 21.32 -0.19
CA ASP A 57 3.09 20.35 0.43
C ASP A 57 4.48 20.34 -0.23
N LYS A 58 4.58 20.60 -1.55
CA LYS A 58 5.87 20.64 -2.25
C LYS A 58 6.69 21.90 -1.93
N PHE A 59 6.03 22.99 -1.55
CA PHE A 59 6.71 24.25 -1.20
C PHE A 59 7.03 24.36 0.29
N PHE A 60 6.12 23.88 1.15
CA PHE A 60 6.21 24.10 2.59
C PHE A 60 6.75 22.90 3.39
N LYS A 61 6.83 21.70 2.79
CA LYS A 61 7.31 20.50 3.50
C LYS A 61 8.62 19.99 2.91
N SER A 62 9.40 19.34 3.77
CA SER A 62 10.63 18.66 3.36
C SER A 62 10.34 17.45 2.45
N GLU A 63 11.34 17.04 1.66
CA GLU A 63 11.25 15.83 0.82
C GLU A 63 10.79 14.59 1.63
N TRP A 64 11.28 14.48 2.88
CA TRP A 64 10.92 13.41 3.81
C TRP A 64 9.44 13.43 4.19
N ASN A 65 8.89 14.59 4.54
CA ASN A 65 7.48 14.69 4.93
C ASN A 65 6.55 14.42 3.76
N VAL A 66 6.93 14.87 2.55
CA VAL A 66 6.19 14.55 1.32
C VAL A 66 6.26 13.05 1.02
N PHE A 67 7.40 12.41 1.28
CA PHE A 67 7.56 10.96 1.16
C PHE A 67 6.66 10.20 2.13
N LEU A 68 6.72 10.51 3.43
CA LEU A 68 5.88 9.86 4.44
C LEU A 68 4.39 9.98 4.10
N LYS A 69 3.95 11.17 3.66
CA LYS A 69 2.56 11.38 3.24
C LYS A 69 2.13 10.45 2.10
N LYS A 70 3.02 10.18 1.13
CA LYS A 70 2.74 9.23 0.03
C LYS A 70 2.70 7.80 0.52
N LEU A 71 3.61 7.44 1.42
CA LEU A 71 3.69 6.10 1.99
C LEU A 71 2.44 5.78 2.83
N GLU A 72 2.05 6.70 3.71
CA GLU A 72 0.83 6.63 4.52
C GLU A 72 -0.41 6.53 3.63
N TRP A 73 -0.51 7.38 2.59
CA TRP A 73 -1.60 7.31 1.63
C TRP A 73 -1.67 5.94 0.93
N GLY A 74 -0.54 5.46 0.40
CA GLY A 74 -0.45 4.17 -0.27
C GLY A 74 -0.92 3.03 0.62
N ASN A 75 -0.37 2.94 1.83
CA ASN A 75 -0.72 1.91 2.80
C ASN A 75 -2.19 2.00 3.22
N SER A 76 -2.71 3.21 3.49
CA SER A 76 -4.10 3.41 3.93
C SER A 76 -5.11 2.94 2.88
N VAL A 77 -4.88 3.30 1.61
CA VAL A 77 -5.77 2.88 0.52
C VAL A 77 -5.71 1.38 0.29
N VAL A 78 -4.51 0.78 0.36
CA VAL A 78 -4.36 -0.68 0.23
C VAL A 78 -5.11 -1.39 1.35
N VAL A 79 -4.94 -0.97 2.60
CA VAL A 79 -5.65 -1.55 3.75
C VAL A 79 -7.16 -1.40 3.57
N ALA A 80 -7.64 -0.24 3.14
CA ALA A 80 -9.06 -0.02 2.87
C ALA A 80 -9.60 -0.96 1.79
N ILE A 81 -8.87 -1.15 0.69
CA ILE A 81 -9.26 -2.06 -0.40
C ILE A 81 -9.29 -3.50 0.10
N VAL A 82 -8.25 -3.97 0.79
CA VAL A 82 -8.19 -5.33 1.35
C VAL A 82 -9.34 -5.57 2.33
N ALA A 83 -9.58 -4.63 3.25
CA ALA A 83 -10.65 -4.74 4.23
C ALA A 83 -12.03 -4.81 3.55
N LEU A 84 -12.26 -3.98 2.53
CA LEU A 84 -13.51 -3.96 1.77
C LEU A 84 -13.71 -5.26 0.98
N PHE A 85 -12.66 -5.78 0.32
CA PHE A 85 -12.73 -7.07 -0.36
C PHE A 85 -12.99 -8.23 0.60
N TYR A 86 -12.29 -8.25 1.73
CA TYR A 86 -12.53 -9.24 2.78
C TYR A 86 -13.99 -9.19 3.24
N TRP A 87 -14.50 -7.99 3.54
CA TRP A 87 -15.87 -7.84 4.00
C TRP A 87 -16.91 -8.27 2.95
N LEU A 88 -16.74 -7.89 1.68
CA LEU A 88 -17.71 -8.20 0.63
C LEU A 88 -17.71 -9.69 0.22
N PHE A 89 -16.54 -10.33 0.18
CA PHE A 89 -16.39 -11.65 -0.45
C PHE A 89 -16.02 -12.78 0.50
N LEU A 90 -15.40 -12.49 1.65
CA LEU A 90 -14.81 -13.50 2.53
C LEU A 90 -15.36 -13.49 3.97
N SER A 91 -16.15 -12.49 4.36
CA SER A 91 -16.69 -12.37 5.72
C SER A 91 -17.89 -13.27 6.01
N LYS A 92 -18.52 -13.83 4.96
CA LYS A 92 -19.66 -14.73 5.14
C LYS A 92 -19.16 -16.13 5.51
N PRO A 93 -19.76 -16.78 6.53
CA PRO A 93 -19.46 -18.18 6.80
C PRO A 93 -19.93 -19.03 5.61
N ASN A 94 -19.07 -19.96 5.17
CA ASN A 94 -19.43 -20.99 4.18
C ASN A 94 -20.54 -21.90 4.73
#